data_AF-A0A2J0MY92-F1
#
_entry.id   AF-A0A2J0MY92-F1
#
_cell.length_a   1.000
_cell.length_b   1.000
_cell.length_c   1.000
_cell.angle_alpha   90.00
_cell.angle_beta   90.00
_cell.angle_gamma   90.00
#
_symmetry.space_group_name_H-M   'P 1'
#
loop_
_entity.id
_entity.type
_entity.pdbx_description
1 polymer ?
#
loop_
_entity_poly.entity_id
_entity_poly.type
_entity_poly.pdbx_seq_one_letter_code
_entity_poly.pdbx_strand_id
1 'polypeptide(L)'
;MKSKLEQIRKDAIKAFEQATDPKTIEKLEKQFLGRKAELARIAKDIKKIAKDKRPEIGKLINEVKRDIASAVNKQRATSSAGASQTSSKFDYTLPGIAPATGHLHPITQFLEKIEDIFIKMGYEVVEGPELED
;
A
#
# COMPACT_ATOMS: atom_id res chain seq x y z
N MET A 1 15.51 7.79 38.66
CA MET A 1 15.59 7.97 37.19
C MET A 1 15.40 6.66 36.43
N LYS A 2 16.10 5.57 36.76
CA LYS A 2 15.92 4.26 36.11
C LYS A 2 14.46 3.75 36.14
N SER A 3 13.81 3.75 37.32
CA SER A 3 12.39 3.34 37.46
C SER A 3 11.38 4.18 36.64
N LYS A 4 11.61 5.50 36.49
CA LYS A 4 10.75 6.36 35.66
C LYS A 4 10.88 6.03 34.16
N LEU A 5 12.08 5.69 33.70
CA LEU A 5 12.30 5.29 32.30
C LEU A 5 11.60 3.96 31.96
N GLU A 6 11.63 3.00 32.88
CA GLU A 6 10.94 1.72 32.71
C GLU A 6 9.42 1.86 32.72
N GLN A 7 8.86 2.76 33.55
CA GLN A 7 7.43 3.09 33.51
C GLN A 7 7.03 3.69 32.17
N ILE A 8 7.78 4.68 31.67
CA ILE A 8 7.52 5.28 30.36
C ILE A 8 7.59 4.23 29.24
N ARG A 9 8.54 3.29 29.31
CA ARG A 9 8.64 2.18 28.34
C ARG A 9 7.38 1.31 28.37
N LYS A 10 6.93 0.89 29.56
CA LYS A 10 5.73 0.05 29.71
C LYS A 10 4.46 0.76 29.25
N ASP A 11 4.30 2.03 29.62
CA ASP A 11 3.12 2.82 29.27
C ASP A 11 3.06 3.10 27.76
N ALA A 12 4.22 3.39 27.15
CA ALA A 12 4.32 3.56 25.71
C ALA A 12 3.95 2.27 24.97
N ILE A 13 4.53 1.11 25.36
CA ILE A 13 4.25 -0.17 24.71
C ILE A 13 2.76 -0.52 24.82
N LYS A 14 2.15 -0.41 26.01
CA LYS A 14 0.72 -0.65 26.20
C LYS A 14 -0.16 0.27 25.33
N ALA A 15 0.20 1.56 25.25
CA ALA A 15 -0.55 2.51 24.44
C ALA A 15 -0.45 2.19 22.94
N PHE A 16 0.72 1.75 22.46
CA PHE A 16 0.90 1.32 21.06
C PHE A 16 0.19 0.00 20.76
N GLU A 17 0.12 -0.94 21.69
CA GLU A 17 -0.66 -2.18 21.54
C GLU A 17 -2.16 -1.92 21.41
N GLN A 18 -2.68 -0.91 22.11
CA GLN A 18 -4.09 -0.53 22.05
C GLN A 18 -4.46 0.36 20.85
N ALA A 19 -3.47 0.97 20.18
CA ALA A 19 -3.70 1.91 19.09
C ALA A 19 -3.84 1.18 17.74
N THR A 20 -5.07 1.05 17.25
CA THR A 20 -5.37 0.43 15.95
C THR A 20 -5.47 1.44 14.80
N ASP A 21 -5.75 2.71 15.12
CA ASP A 21 -5.96 3.79 14.13
C ASP A 21 -4.65 4.52 13.79
N PRO A 22 -4.30 4.71 12.50
CA PRO A 22 -3.12 5.49 12.10
C PRO A 22 -3.05 6.89 12.74
N LYS A 23 -4.18 7.56 12.98
CA LYS A 23 -4.19 8.88 13.65
C LYS A 23 -3.84 8.79 15.12
N THR A 24 -4.23 7.72 15.81
CA THR A 24 -3.88 7.52 17.23
C THR A 24 -2.42 7.15 17.39
N ILE A 25 -1.87 6.32 16.49
CA ILE A 25 -0.44 5.98 16.45
C ILE A 25 0.44 7.23 16.29
N GLU A 26 0.07 8.16 15.40
CA GLU A 26 0.84 9.40 15.20
C GLU A 26 0.78 10.35 16.42
N LYS A 27 -0.38 10.41 17.10
CA LYS A 27 -0.51 11.18 18.36
C LYS A 27 0.36 10.60 19.47
N LEU A 28 0.36 9.27 19.64
CA LEU A 28 1.18 8.59 20.64
C LEU A 28 2.67 8.75 20.36
N GLU A 29 3.09 8.68 19.09
CA GLU A 29 4.48 8.96 18.71
C GLU A 29 4.90 10.38 19.10
N LYS A 30 4.05 11.39 18.84
CA LYS A 30 4.31 12.78 19.25
C LYS A 30 4.35 12.92 20.78
N GLN A 31 3.54 12.17 21.51
CA GLN A 31 3.48 12.22 22.99
C GLN A 31 4.73 11.61 23.65
N PHE A 32 5.24 10.49 23.14
CA PHE A 32 6.36 9.76 23.75
C PHE A 32 7.74 10.06 23.12
N LEU A 33 7.82 10.27 21.80
CA LEU A 33 9.06 10.55 21.07
C LEU A 33 9.23 12.03 20.66
N GLY A 34 8.19 12.85 20.83
CA GLY A 34 8.22 14.25 20.41
C GLY A 34 9.22 15.13 21.19
N ARG A 35 9.52 16.31 20.63
CA ARG A 35 10.45 17.29 21.24
C ARG A 35 10.05 17.78 22.63
N LYS A 36 8.76 17.67 22.99
CA LYS A 36 8.19 18.04 24.30
C LYS A 36 7.93 16.82 25.22
N ALA A 37 8.22 15.60 24.76
CA ALA A 37 7.93 14.38 25.48
C ALA A 37 8.77 14.26 26.77
N GLU A 38 8.28 13.45 27.71
CA GLU A 38 8.98 13.18 28.97
C GLU A 38 10.38 12.60 28.74
N LEU A 39 10.53 11.73 27.73
CA LEU A 39 11.84 11.20 27.30
C LEU A 39 12.82 12.31 26.86
N ALA A 40 12.33 13.32 26.15
CA ALA A 40 13.16 14.45 25.72
C ALA A 40 13.55 15.37 26.89
N ARG A 41 12.69 15.50 27.92
CA ARG A 41 12.99 16.23 29.16
C ARG A 41 14.06 15.49 29.98
N ILE A 42 13.89 14.18 30.17
CA ILE A 42 14.86 13.33 30.89
C ILE A 42 16.22 13.33 30.18
N ALA A 43 16.25 13.32 28.85
CA ALA A 43 17.47 13.43 28.07
C ALA A 43 18.18 14.78 28.25
N LYS A 44 17.45 15.89 28.44
CA LYS A 44 18.03 17.21 28.75
C LYS A 44 18.56 17.29 30.18
N ASP A 45 17.86 16.67 31.13
CA ASP A 45 18.26 16.65 32.54
C ASP A 45 19.46 15.75 32.83
N ILE A 46 19.91 14.93 31.86
CA ILE A 46 21.14 14.13 31.96
C ILE A 46 22.38 14.98 32.25
N LYS A 47 22.37 16.26 31.83
CA LYS A 47 23.46 17.22 32.09
C LYS A 47 23.64 17.52 33.58
N LYS A 48 22.60 17.33 34.41
CA LYS A 48 22.62 17.58 35.86
C LYS A 48 23.17 16.40 36.68
N ILE A 49 23.48 15.27 36.04
CA ILE A 49 23.92 14.04 36.73
C ILE A 49 25.46 14.01 36.81
N ALA A 50 26.00 13.45 37.90
CA ALA A 50 27.44 13.21 38.11
C ALA A 50 28.06 12.39 36.96
N LYS A 51 29.31 12.72 36.56
CA LYS A 51 30.00 12.17 35.39
C LYS A 51 30.00 10.63 35.35
N ASP A 52 30.14 9.97 36.50
CA ASP A 52 30.24 8.51 36.58
C ASP A 52 28.94 7.76 36.22
N LYS A 53 27.77 8.39 36.42
CA LYS A 53 26.46 7.75 36.13
C LYS A 53 25.84 8.17 34.80
N ARG A 54 26.47 9.10 34.07
CA ARG A 54 26.02 9.56 32.74
C ARG A 54 26.02 8.46 31.67
N PRO A 55 27.05 7.58 31.57
CA PRO A 55 27.10 6.58 30.52
C PRO A 55 25.97 5.54 30.63
N GLU A 56 25.70 5.04 31.84
CA GLU A 56 24.64 4.06 32.08
C GLU A 56 23.25 4.62 31.77
N ILE A 57 22.95 5.84 32.24
CA ILE A 57 21.64 6.46 32.05
C ILE A 57 21.46 6.87 30.58
N GLY A 58 22.52 7.28 29.89
CA GLY A 58 22.49 7.58 28.45
C GLY A 58 22.21 6.35 27.59
N LYS A 59 22.83 5.20 27.93
CA LYS A 59 22.51 3.91 27.28
C LYS A 59 21.04 3.54 27.47
N LEU A 60 20.54 3.63 28.70
CA LEU A 60 19.16 3.26 29.04
C LEU A 60 18.13 4.14 28.31
N ILE A 61 18.39 5.44 28.14
CA ILE A 61 17.52 6.33 27.35
C ILE A 61 17.51 5.95 25.87
N ASN A 62 18.68 5.64 25.29
CA ASN A 62 18.77 5.24 23.89
C ASN A 62 18.09 3.89 23.63
N GLU A 63 18.20 2.96 24.57
CA GLU A 63 17.53 1.66 24.51
C GLU A 63 16.02 1.82 24.53
N VAL A 64 15.47 2.54 25.52
CA VAL A 64 14.03 2.83 25.61
C VAL A 64 13.53 3.56 24.36
N LYS A 65 14.32 4.50 23.82
CA LYS A 65 13.96 5.20 22.58
C LYS A 65 13.88 4.24 21.38
N ARG A 66 14.81 3.28 21.27
CA ARG A 66 14.82 2.25 20.22
C ARG A 66 13.63 1.31 20.37
N ASP A 67 13.33 0.86 21.58
CA ASP A 67 12.19 -0.02 21.85
C ASP A 67 10.87 0.61 21.40
N ILE A 68 10.64 1.87 21.79
CA ILE A 68 9.41 2.59 21.44
C ILE A 68 9.35 2.83 19.93
N ALA A 69 10.46 3.22 19.28
CA ALA A 69 10.50 3.38 17.83
C ALA A 69 10.21 2.06 17.08
N SER A 70 10.72 0.93 17.59
CA SER A 70 10.44 -0.39 17.04
C SER A 70 8.95 -0.75 17.17
N ALA A 71 8.33 -0.48 18.32
CA ALA A 71 6.91 -0.71 18.55
C ALA A 71 6.03 0.14 17.60
N VAL A 72 6.37 1.41 17.41
CA VAL A 72 5.68 2.31 16.45
C VAL A 72 5.75 1.76 15.03
N ASN A 73 6.95 1.36 14.58
CA ASN A 73 7.14 0.83 13.24
C ASN A 73 6.36 -0.47 13.02
N LYS A 74 6.37 -1.37 14.01
CA LYS A 74 5.59 -2.62 13.97
C LYS A 74 4.10 -2.34 13.85
N GLN A 75 3.57 -1.41 14.65
CA GLN A 75 2.15 -1.09 14.62
C GLN A 75 1.72 -0.38 13.33
N ARG A 76 2.56 0.51 12.79
CA ARG A 76 2.33 1.14 11.48
C ARG A 76 2.24 0.11 10.36
N ALA A 77 3.14 -0.88 10.35
CA ALA A 77 3.10 -1.95 9.37
C ALA A 77 1.78 -2.72 9.44
N THR A 78 1.33 -3.10 10.64
CA THR A 78 0.06 -3.80 10.86
C THR A 78 -1.16 -2.97 10.42
N SER A 79 -1.24 -1.69 10.79
CA SER A 79 -2.36 -0.83 10.40
C SER A 79 -2.39 -0.55 8.89
N SER A 80 -1.23 -0.46 8.23
CA SER A 80 -1.16 -0.26 6.79
C SER A 80 -1.62 -1.48 5.99
N ALA A 81 -1.35 -2.70 6.50
CA ALA A 81 -1.81 -3.94 5.89
C ALA A 81 -3.35 -4.10 5.96
N GLY A 82 -3.99 -3.59 7.02
CA GLY A 82 -5.44 -3.67 7.19
C GLY A 82 -6.23 -2.70 6.31
N ALA A 83 -5.67 -1.51 6.00
CA ALA A 83 -6.37 -0.48 5.23
C ALA A 83 -6.52 -0.81 3.74
N SER A 84 -5.69 -1.72 3.19
CA SER A 84 -5.72 -2.08 1.78
C SER A 84 -6.69 -3.22 1.45
N GLN A 85 -7.25 -3.91 2.45
CA GLN A 85 -8.13 -5.07 2.23
C GLN A 85 -9.62 -4.73 2.14
N THR A 86 -10.02 -3.48 2.33
CA THR A 86 -11.34 -3.01 1.88
C THR A 86 -11.29 -2.62 0.40
N SER A 87 -10.64 -3.43 -0.43
CA SER A 87 -10.96 -3.43 -1.85
C SER A 87 -12.40 -3.96 -1.94
N SER A 88 -13.33 -3.06 -2.26
CA SER A 88 -14.62 -3.42 -2.85
C SER A 88 -14.47 -4.71 -3.65
N LYS A 89 -15.33 -5.72 -3.42
CA LYS A 89 -15.37 -6.93 -4.23
C LYS A 89 -15.63 -6.50 -5.68
N PHE A 90 -14.56 -6.33 -6.45
CA PHE A 90 -14.62 -5.94 -7.85
C PHE A 90 -15.14 -7.14 -8.64
N ASP A 91 -16.33 -6.99 -9.20
CA ASP A 91 -16.91 -8.00 -10.06
C ASP A 91 -16.30 -7.89 -11.47
N TYR A 92 -15.39 -8.82 -11.77
CA TYR A 92 -14.70 -8.92 -13.05
C TYR A 92 -15.59 -9.44 -14.19
N THR A 93 -16.84 -9.84 -13.90
CA THR A 93 -17.82 -10.26 -14.91
C THR A 93 -18.63 -9.09 -15.47
N LEU A 94 -18.54 -7.90 -14.85
CA LEU A 94 -19.27 -6.73 -15.33
C LEU A 94 -18.80 -6.30 -16.73
N PRO A 95 -19.73 -6.07 -17.66
CA PRO A 95 -19.38 -5.58 -18.98
C PRO A 95 -18.78 -4.18 -18.88
N GLY A 96 -17.61 -4.00 -19.48
CA GLY A 96 -16.98 -2.69 -19.63
C GLY A 96 -17.66 -1.86 -20.72
N ILE A 97 -17.21 -0.62 -20.88
CA ILE A 97 -17.61 0.24 -21.98
C ILE A 97 -16.84 -0.22 -23.23
N ALA A 98 -17.50 -0.95 -24.12
CA ALA A 98 -16.91 -1.40 -25.38
C ALA A 98 -17.16 -0.38 -26.51
N PRO A 99 -16.21 -0.17 -27.43
CA PRO A 99 -16.46 0.60 -28.65
C PRO A 99 -17.42 -0.17 -29.57
N ALA A 100 -18.13 0.56 -30.43
CA ALA A 100 -18.99 -0.07 -31.43
C ALA A 100 -18.14 -0.84 -32.46
N THR A 101 -18.48 -2.10 -32.72
CA THR A 101 -17.88 -2.90 -33.78
C THR A 101 -18.72 -2.84 -35.05
N GLY A 102 -18.06 -2.62 -36.19
CA GLY A 102 -18.69 -2.73 -37.51
C GLY A 102 -18.95 -4.19 -37.90
N HIS A 103 -19.73 -4.38 -38.95
CA HIS A 103 -20.02 -5.70 -39.53
C HIS A 103 -19.88 -5.62 -41.05
N LEU A 104 -19.43 -6.71 -41.68
CA LEU A 104 -19.44 -6.83 -43.14
C LEU A 104 -20.87 -6.88 -43.66
N HIS A 105 -21.10 -6.33 -44.85
CA HIS A 105 -22.40 -6.43 -45.51
C HIS A 105 -22.75 -7.90 -45.80
N PRO A 106 -24.01 -8.34 -45.66
CA PRO A 106 -24.39 -9.74 -45.88
C PRO A 106 -24.01 -10.30 -47.25
N ILE A 107 -24.03 -9.45 -48.30
CA ILE A 107 -23.59 -9.83 -49.65
C ILE A 107 -22.11 -10.17 -49.66
N THR A 108 -21.26 -9.34 -49.03
CA THR A 108 -19.82 -9.61 -48.91
C THR A 108 -19.57 -10.90 -48.14
N GLN A 109 -20.25 -11.12 -47.02
CA GLN A 109 -20.13 -12.37 -46.25
C GLN A 109 -20.55 -13.61 -47.06
N PHE A 110 -21.54 -13.48 -47.94
CA PHE A 110 -21.98 -14.56 -48.80
C PHE A 110 -20.99 -14.83 -49.93
N LEU A 111 -20.47 -13.76 -50.54
CA LEU A 111 -19.46 -13.84 -51.60
C LEU A 111 -18.19 -14.51 -51.09
N GLU A 112 -17.63 -14.04 -49.96
CA GLU A 112 -16.45 -14.63 -49.32
C GLU A 112 -16.66 -16.12 -49.00
N LYS A 113 -17.85 -16.51 -48.53
CA LYS A 113 -18.16 -17.93 -48.27
C LYS A 113 -18.17 -18.77 -49.54
N ILE A 114 -18.66 -18.24 -50.65
CA ILE A 114 -18.66 -18.94 -51.93
C ILE A 114 -17.23 -19.05 -52.44
N GLU A 115 -16.49 -17.95 -52.46
CA GLU A 115 -15.09 -17.90 -52.88
C GLU A 115 -14.26 -18.93 -52.10
N ASP A 116 -14.41 -18.98 -50.77
CA ASP A 116 -13.75 -19.96 -49.90
C ASP A 116 -14.01 -21.42 -50.31
N ILE A 117 -15.22 -21.75 -50.79
CA ILE A 117 -15.56 -23.10 -51.23
C ILE A 117 -14.82 -23.43 -52.53
N PHE A 118 -14.84 -22.52 -53.50
CA PHE A 118 -14.24 -22.75 -54.82
C PHE A 118 -12.71 -22.67 -54.80
N ILE A 119 -12.13 -21.80 -53.98
CA ILE A 119 -10.68 -21.75 -53.76
C ILE A 119 -10.18 -23.10 -53.23
N LYS A 120 -10.92 -23.73 -52.30
CA LYS A 120 -10.59 -25.08 -51.80
C LYS A 120 -10.68 -26.16 -52.87
N MET A 121 -11.42 -25.92 -53.95
CA MET A 121 -11.52 -26.81 -55.11
C MET A 121 -10.42 -26.53 -56.16
N GLY A 122 -9.55 -25.53 -55.95
CA GLY A 122 -8.46 -25.16 -56.84
C GLY A 122 -8.82 -24.10 -57.89
N TYR A 123 -9.93 -23.38 -57.70
CA TYR A 123 -10.29 -22.24 -58.53
C TYR A 123 -9.63 -20.95 -58.03
N GLU A 124 -9.47 -19.98 -58.93
CA GLU A 124 -8.94 -18.65 -58.64
C GLU A 124 -10.03 -17.59 -58.83
N VAL A 125 -10.04 -16.56 -57.97
CA VAL A 125 -10.98 -15.44 -58.04
C VAL A 125 -10.37 -14.32 -58.89
N VAL A 126 -11.10 -13.84 -59.90
CA VAL A 126 -10.67 -12.77 -60.80
C VAL A 126 -11.77 -11.72 -60.90
N GLU A 127 -11.41 -10.45 -60.76
CA GLU A 127 -12.31 -9.30 -60.93
C GLU A 127 -12.19 -8.71 -62.34
N GLY A 128 -13.32 -8.22 -62.88
CA GLY A 128 -13.40 -7.59 -64.20
C GLY A 128 -14.08 -6.21 -64.14
N PRO A 129 -14.09 -5.45 -65.24
CA PRO A 129 -14.76 -4.15 -65.30
C PRO A 129 -16.28 -4.30 -65.13
N GLU A 130 -16.93 -3.33 -64.47
CA GLU A 130 -18.40 -3.34 -64.30
C GLU A 130 -19.16 -3.01 -65.59
N LEU A 131 -18.48 -2.39 -66.58
CA LEU A 131 -19.03 -2.04 -67.89
C LEU A 131 -18.24 -2.78 -68.97
N GLU A 132 -18.95 -3.45 -69.88
CA GLU A 132 -18.39 -4.05 -71.09
C GLU A 132 -18.72 -3.18 -72.31
N ASP A 133 -17.88 -3.26 -73.36
CA ASP A 133 -18.00 -2.49 -74.63
C ASP A 133 -19.28 -2.82 -75.44
#